data_AF-G9Y9A2-F1
#
_entry.id   AF-G9Y9A2-F1
#
_cell.length_a   1.000
_cell.length_b   1.000
_cell.length_c   1.000
_cell.angle_alpha   90.00
_cell.angle_beta   90.00
_cell.angle_gamma   90.00
#
_symmetry.space_group_name_H-M   'P 1'
#
loop_
_entity.id
_entity.type
_entity.pdbx_description
1 polymer ?
#
loop_
_entity_poly.entity_id
_entity_poly.type
_entity_poly.pdbx_seq_one_letter_code
_entity_poly.pdbx_strand_id
1 'polypeptide(L)' 'MPEGMPVLSSSCFLLGLLMYSAIVRVEYPEIGSNFMPTILCIVLVFWIAYRIKAFKKNAELDSDKDFHDPE' A
#
# COMPACT_ATOMS: atom_id res chain seq x y z
N MET A 1 -14.34 8.50 11.94
CA MET A 1 -14.19 7.44 10.93
C MET A 1 -12.71 7.13 10.83
N PRO A 2 -12.24 5.88 10.92
CA PRO A 2 -10.80 5.59 10.88
C PRO A 2 -10.22 6.06 9.54
N GLU A 3 -9.46 7.16 9.58
CA GLU A 3 -8.99 7.90 8.40
C GLU A 3 -8.00 7.10 7.52
N GLY A 4 -7.56 5.93 8.00
CA GLY A 4 -6.69 5.00 7.27
C GLY A 4 -7.39 4.06 6.29
N MET A 5 -8.68 3.77 6.46
CA MET A 5 -9.45 2.83 5.63
C MET A 5 -9.52 3.22 4.13
N PRO A 6 -9.85 4.48 3.76
CA PRO A 6 -9.98 4.84 2.34
C PRO A 6 -8.63 4.87 1.60
N VAL A 7 -7.53 5.15 2.31
CA VAL A 7 -6.17 5.17 1.72
C VAL A 7 -5.71 3.74 1.39
N LEU A 8 -6.07 2.76 2.24
CA LEU A 8 -5.77 1.36 1.97
C LEU A 8 -6.56 0.83 0.77
N SER A 9 -7.85 1.17 0.70
CA SER A 9 -8.75 0.75 -0.39
C SER A 9 -8.33 1.33 -1.75
N SER A 10 -8.05 2.63 -1.83
CA SER A 10 -7.58 3.28 -3.06
C SER A 10 -6.23 2.72 -3.54
N SER A 11 -5.30 2.46 -2.62
CA SER A 11 -4.02 1.81 -2.95
C SER A 11 -4.20 0.40 -3.51
N CYS A 12 -5.11 -0.40 -2.94
CA CYS A 12 -5.41 -1.75 -3.45
C CYS A 12 -6.02 -1.70 -4.86
N PHE A 13 -6.93 -0.75 -5.10
CA PHE A 13 -7.51 -0.52 -6.42
C PHE A 13 -6.46 -0.11 -7.47
N LEU A 14 -5.59 0.84 -7.13
CA LEU A 14 -4.47 1.28 -7.97
C LEU A 14 -3.51 0.13 -8.27
N LEU A 15 -3.23 -0.73 -7.29
CA LEU A 15 -2.38 -1.91 -7.47
C LEU A 15 -3.00 -2.89 -8.47
N GLY A 16 -4.31 -3.15 -8.36
CA GLY A 16 -5.05 -3.97 -9.32
C GLY A 16 -5.02 -3.40 -10.75
N LEU A 17 -5.19 -2.09 -10.90
CA LEU A 17 -5.12 -1.40 -12.20
C LEU A 17 -3.72 -1.50 -12.85
N LEU A 18 -2.66 -1.37 -12.05
CA LEU A 18 -1.28 -1.49 -12.51
C LEU A 18 -0.94 -2.94 -12.87
N MET A 19 -1.41 -3.91 -12.08
CA MET A 19 -1.27 -5.33 -12.37
C MET A 19 -1.98 -5.70 -13.68
N TYR A 20 -3.20 -5.21 -13.88
CA TYR A 20 -3.94 -5.39 -15.14
C TYR A 20 -3.17 -4.81 -16.33
N SER A 21 -2.58 -3.61 -16.16
CA SER A 21 -1.75 -2.98 -17.20
C SER A 21 -0.49 -3.79 -17.53
N ALA A 22 0.09 -4.51 -16.56
CA ALA A 22 1.20 -5.42 -16.79
C ALA A 22 0.75 -6.70 -17.51
N ILE A 23 -0.40 -7.27 -17.14
CA ILE A 23 -0.96 -8.47 -17.79
C ILE A 23 -1.32 -8.18 -19.25
N VAL A 24 -1.97 -7.06 -19.54
CA VAL A 24 -2.29 -6.65 -20.91
C VAL A 24 -1.03 -6.50 -21.77
N ARG A 25 0.11 -6.09 -21.18
CA ARG A 25 1.39 -6.02 -21.92
C ARG A 25 2.08 -7.38 -22.09
N VAL A 26 1.74 -8.38 -21.28
CA VAL A 26 2.13 -9.78 -21.53
C VAL A 26 1.34 -10.35 -22.71
N GLU A 27 0.05 -10.01 -22.81
CA GLU A 27 -0.81 -10.44 -23.92
C GLU A 27 -0.57 -9.64 -25.21
N TYR A 28 -0.13 -8.39 -25.12
CA TYR A 28 0.16 -7.50 -26.25
C TYR A 28 1.58 -6.88 -26.14
N PRO A 29 2.65 -7.67 -26.36
CA PRO A 29 4.03 -7.22 -26.25
C PRO A 29 4.41 -6.07 -27.20
N GLU A 30 3.65 -5.86 -28.29
CA GLU A 30 3.86 -4.76 -29.24
C GLU A 30 3.61 -3.36 -28.63
N ILE A 31 2.91 -3.27 -27.50
CA ILE A 31 2.56 -1.99 -26.83
C ILE A 31 3.77 -1.39 -26.06
N GLY A 32 4.89 -2.12 -25.99
CA GLY A 32 6.16 -1.63 -25.44
C GLY A 32 6.36 -1.90 -23.95
N SER A 33 7.47 -1.38 -23.41
CA SER A 33 8.13 -1.83 -22.17
C SER A 33 7.25 -1.98 -20.92
N ASN A 34 7.40 -3.12 -20.24
CA ASN A 34 6.77 -3.44 -18.94
C ASN A 34 7.36 -2.67 -17.74
N PHE A 35 8.41 -1.89 -17.97
CA PHE A 35 9.19 -1.27 -16.89
C PHE A 35 8.39 -0.29 -16.04
N MET A 36 7.53 0.53 -16.68
CA MET A 36 6.71 1.54 -16.01
C MET A 36 5.68 0.94 -15.05
N PRO A 37 4.78 0.02 -15.49
CA PRO A 37 3.80 -0.58 -14.59
C PRO A 37 4.46 -1.43 -13.49
N THR A 38 5.57 -2.11 -13.78
CA THR A 38 6.31 -2.88 -12.77
C THR A 38 6.92 -1.99 -11.69
N ILE A 39 7.58 -0.88 -12.05
CA ILE A 39 8.13 0.07 -11.07
C ILE A 39 7.03 0.67 -10.21
N LEU A 40 5.91 1.08 -10.82
CA LEU A 40 4.76 1.61 -10.10
C LEU A 40 4.19 0.59 -9.10
N CYS A 41 4.07 -0.69 -9.48
CA CYS A 41 3.65 -1.75 -8.56
C CYS A 41 4.61 -1.89 -7.36
N ILE A 42 5.93 -1.91 -7.60
CA ILE A 42 6.93 -2.05 -6.52
C ILE A 42 6.86 -0.87 -5.55
N VAL A 43 6.79 0.37 -6.08
CA VAL A 43 6.65 1.58 -5.25
C VAL A 43 5.36 1.55 -4.44
N LEU A 44 4.24 1.12 -5.04
CA LEU A 44 2.95 1.04 -4.34
C LEU A 44 2.98 0.02 -3.21
N VAL A 45 3.52 -1.18 -3.46
CA VAL A 45 3.65 -2.24 -2.43
C VAL A 45 4.51 -1.76 -1.27
N PHE A 46 5.64 -1.12 -1.57
CA PHE A 46 6.53 -0.60 -0.55
C PHE A 46 5.83 0.49 0.27
N TRP A 47 5.10 1.40 -0.38
CA TRP A 47 4.35 2.44 0.31
C TRP A 47 3.25 1.86 1.21
N ILE A 48 2.45 0.90 0.72
CA ILE A 48 1.41 0.22 1.53
C ILE A 48 2.06 -0.43 2.76
N ALA A 49 3.16 -1.15 2.59
CA ALA A 49 3.89 -1.79 3.70
C ALA A 49 4.39 -0.77 4.74
N TYR A 50 4.95 0.36 4.28
CA TYR A 50 5.37 1.45 5.17
C TYR A 50 4.19 2.07 5.93
N ARG A 51 3.05 2.29 5.27
CA ARG A 51 1.83 2.82 5.91
C ARG A 51 1.28 1.86 6.96
N ILE A 52 1.20 0.57 6.66
CA ILE A 52 0.77 -0.44 7.63
C ILE A 52 1.71 -0.49 8.84
N LYS A 53 3.03 -0.44 8.62
CA LYS A 53 4.01 -0.36 9.71
C LYS A 53 3.85 0.90 10.56
N ALA A 54 3.61 2.05 9.94
CA ALA A 54 3.37 3.31 10.64
C ALA A 54 2.09 3.25 11.51
N PHE A 55 1.02 2.63 11.00
CA PHE A 55 -0.20 2.38 11.78
C PHE A 55 0.05 1.47 12.98
N LYS A 56 0.79 0.36 12.79
CA LYS A 56 1.17 -0.53 13.92
C LYS A 56 1.97 0.19 15.00
N LYS A 57 2.93 1.04 14.61
CA LYS A 57 3.77 1.78 15.58
C LYS A 57 2.93 2.73 16.44
N ASN A 58 1.92 3.37 15.85
CA ASN A 58 1.04 4.26 16.57
C ASN A 58 0.09 3.51 17.51
N ALA A 59 -0.38 2.32 17.14
CA ALA A 59 -1.19 1.49 18.02
C ALA A 59 -0.40 0.98 19.24
N GLU A 60 0.86 0.61 19.05
CA GLU A 60 1.74 0.15 20.15
C GLU A 60 2.13 1.27 21.12
N LEU A 61 2.30 2.51 20.60
CA LEU A 61 2.57 3.72 21.40
C LEU A 61 1.36 4.22 22.22
N ASP A 62 0.16 3.76 21.89
CA ASP A 62 -1.08 4.07 22.61
C ASP A 62 -1.24 3.10 23.79
N SER A 63 -1.01 1.81 23.55
CA SER A 63 -1.07 0.76 24.58
C SER A 63 0.00 0.88 25.67
N ASP A 64 1.17 1.46 25.35
CA ASP A 64 2.25 1.72 26.32
C ASP A 64 1.91 2.88 27.28
N LYS A 65 1.13 3.87 26.84
CA LYS A 65 0.71 4.99 27.70
C LYS A 65 -0.37 4.59 28.71
N ASP A 66 -1.30 3.74 28.32
CA ASP A 66 -2.33 3.20 29.22
C ASP A 66 -1.75 2.34 30.36
N PHE A 67 -0.54 1.79 30.20
CA PHE A 67 0.09 0.98 31.24
C PHE A 67 0.88 1.80 32.28
N HIS A 68 1.21 3.07 32.00
CA HIS A 68 2.14 3.86 32.83
C HIS A 68 1.51 5.06 33.57
N ASP A 69 0.19 5.23 33.51
CA ASP A 69 -0.55 6.12 34.43
C ASP A 69 -1.16 5.28 35.57
N PRO A 70 -0.47 5.11 36.73
CA PRO A 70 -1.13 4.70 37.97
C PRO A 70 -1.82 5.92 38.57
N GLU A 71 -3.15 5.88 38.66
CA GLU A 71 -3.96 6.85 39.44
C GLU A 71 -3.58 6.87 40.92
#